data_AF-A0A6N8ZXP6-F1
#
_entry.id   AF-A0A6N8ZXP6-F1
#
_cell.length_a   1.000
_cell.length_b   1.000
_cell.length_c   1.000
_cell.angle_alpha   90.00
_cell.angle_beta   90.00
_cell.angle_gamma   90.00
#
_symmetry.space_group_name_H-M   'P 1'
#
loop_
_entity.id
_entity.type
_entity.pdbx_description
1 polymer ?
#
loop_
_entity_poly.entity_id
_entity_poly.type
_entity_poly.pdbx_seq_one_letter_code
_entity_poly.pdbx_strand_id
1 'polypeptide(L)'
;MVKNVAEARGWPHDGHHHLWRTIDRLEEETGDAEIQIGFASASALHINFYEGCLMVGDVAKHLDRVEDFLLLKIETLNRTSSFYE
;
A
#
# COMPACT_ATOMS: atom_id res chain seq x y z
N MET A 1 -7.78 -1.90 0.98
CA MET A 1 -6.61 -2.73 1.34
C MET A 1 -5.77 -2.11 2.45
N VAL A 2 -4.93 -1.09 2.20
CA VAL A 2 -4.14 -0.46 3.30
C VAL A 2 -5.03 0.15 4.39
N LYS A 3 -6.15 0.78 4.01
CA LYS A 3 -7.18 1.23 4.97
C LYS A 3 -7.72 0.11 5.85
N ASN A 4 -7.89 -1.09 5.32
CA ASN A 4 -8.44 -2.21 6.08
C ASN A 4 -7.42 -2.71 7.10
N VAL A 5 -6.12 -2.74 6.74
CA VAL A 5 -5.05 -3.05 7.69
C VAL A 5 -5.01 -1.99 8.79
N ALA A 6 -5.09 -0.71 8.44
CA ALA A 6 -5.15 0.38 9.43
C ALA A 6 -6.37 0.24 10.35
N GLU A 7 -7.56 -0.04 9.81
CA GLU A 7 -8.79 -0.28 10.56
C GLU A 7 -8.65 -1.44 11.54
N ALA A 8 -8.19 -2.61 11.06
CA ALA A 8 -8.00 -3.80 11.89
C ALA A 8 -6.95 -3.59 13.01
N ARG A 9 -6.03 -2.64 12.82
CA ARG A 9 -5.00 -2.26 13.79
C ARG A 9 -5.42 -1.08 14.68
N GLY A 10 -6.62 -0.53 14.49
CA GLY A 10 -7.12 0.65 15.21
C GLY A 10 -6.32 1.93 14.90
N TRP A 11 -5.70 2.01 13.72
CA TRP A 11 -4.91 3.15 13.31
C TRP A 11 -5.75 4.19 12.54
N PRO A 12 -5.42 5.49 12.65
CA PRO A 12 -6.04 6.51 11.81
C PRO A 12 -5.88 6.19 10.34
N HIS A 13 -6.93 6.43 9.53
CA HIS A 13 -6.96 6.09 8.10
C HIS A 13 -7.86 7.03 7.27
N ASP A 14 -8.22 8.19 7.83
CA ASP A 14 -9.17 9.15 7.23
C ASP A 14 -8.57 10.02 6.10
N GLY A 15 -7.25 9.93 5.85
CA GLY A 15 -6.57 10.74 4.83
C GLY A 15 -5.30 10.10 4.30
N HIS A 16 -4.77 10.63 3.19
CA HIS A 16 -3.57 10.09 2.53
C HIS A 16 -2.37 10.03 3.46
N HIS A 17 -2.14 11.07 4.27
CA HIS A 17 -1.05 11.10 5.24
C HIS A 17 -1.13 9.97 6.28
N HIS A 18 -2.34 9.54 6.66
CA HIS A 18 -2.54 8.41 7.55
C HIS A 18 -2.22 7.06 6.88
N LEU A 19 -2.49 6.93 5.58
CA LEU A 19 -2.09 5.75 4.82
C LEU A 19 -0.57 5.64 4.69
N TRP A 20 0.11 6.75 4.43
CA TRP A 20 1.58 6.78 4.45
C TRP A 20 2.15 6.37 5.79
N ARG A 21 1.62 6.90 6.90
CA ARG A 21 2.02 6.46 8.25
C ARG A 21 1.74 4.98 8.52
N THR A 22 0.65 4.44 7.97
CA THR A 22 0.35 3.01 8.07
C THR A 22 1.45 2.19 7.39
N ILE A 23 1.90 2.63 6.22
CA ILE A 23 2.97 1.97 5.46
C ILE A 23 4.31 2.06 6.20
N ASP A 24 4.66 3.23 6.72
CA ASP A 24 5.90 3.41 7.51
C ASP A 24 5.94 2.45 8.71
N ARG A 25 4.82 2.35 9.44
CA ARG A 25 4.70 1.40 10.56
C ARG A 25 4.82 -0.05 10.12
N LEU A 26 4.21 -0.43 9.00
CA LEU A 26 4.29 -1.79 8.49
C LEU A 26 5.72 -2.13 8.02
N GLU A 27 6.42 -1.18 7.40
CA GLU A 27 7.84 -1.32 7.06
C GLU A 27 8.69 -1.51 8.33
N GLU A 28 8.48 -0.68 9.36
CA GLU A 28 9.18 -0.81 10.65
C GLU A 28 8.93 -2.17 11.33
N GLU A 29 7.68 -2.65 11.33
CA GLU A 29 7.30 -3.94 11.93
C GLU A 29 7.87 -5.15 11.19
N THR A 30 7.95 -5.07 9.86
CA THR A 30 8.34 -6.21 9.01
C THR A 30 9.81 -6.18 8.58
N GLY A 31 10.45 -5.01 8.65
CA GLY A 31 11.77 -4.76 8.06
C GLY A 31 11.77 -4.76 6.52
N ASP A 32 10.60 -4.65 5.90
CA ASP A 32 10.40 -4.91 4.47
C ASP A 32 10.14 -3.62 3.69
N ALA A 33 11.22 -3.01 3.20
CA ALA A 33 11.17 -1.76 2.43
C ALA A 33 10.35 -1.84 1.14
N GLU A 34 10.08 -3.06 0.63
CA GLU A 34 9.28 -3.23 -0.60
C GLU A 34 7.81 -2.82 -0.38
N ILE A 35 7.33 -2.84 0.87
CA ILE A 35 5.99 -2.34 1.23
C ILE A 35 5.88 -0.85 0.88
N GLN A 36 6.91 -0.06 1.21
CA GLN A 36 6.94 1.38 0.91
C GLN A 36 6.99 1.64 -0.59
N ILE A 37 7.85 0.92 -1.31
CA ILE A 37 8.01 1.09 -2.77
C ILE A 37 6.73 0.66 -3.52
N GLY A 38 6.09 -0.41 -3.06
CA GLY A 38 4.79 -0.87 -3.57
C GLY A 38 3.71 0.19 -3.42
N PHE A 39 3.56 0.75 -2.22
CA PHE A 39 2.58 1.82 -1.97
C PHE A 39 2.89 3.12 -2.71
N ALA A 40 4.16 3.47 -2.87
CA ALA A 40 4.58 4.61 -3.67
C ALA A 40 4.19 4.45 -5.15
N SER A 41 4.30 3.23 -5.69
CA SER A 41 3.86 2.93 -7.06
C SER A 41 2.35 3.03 -7.21
N ALA A 42 1.58 2.54 -6.23
CA ALA A 42 0.13 2.74 -6.20
C ALA A 42 -0.26 4.22 -6.15
N SER A 43 0.47 5.00 -5.36
CA SER A 43 0.27 6.45 -5.23
C SER A 43 0.58 7.19 -6.54
N ALA A 44 1.65 6.80 -7.24
CA ALA A 44 1.99 7.35 -8.55
C ALA A 44 0.90 7.08 -9.59
N LEU A 45 0.35 5.86 -9.64
CA LEU A 45 -0.78 5.54 -10.50
C LEU A 45 -2.04 6.32 -10.13
N HIS A 46 -2.31 6.51 -8.84
CA HIS A 46 -3.43 7.30 -8.36
C HIS A 46 -3.34 8.77 -8.79
N ILE A 47 -2.16 9.39 -8.67
CA ILE A 47 -1.91 10.75 -9.16
C ILE A 47 -2.05 10.80 -10.68
N ASN A 48 -1.46 9.81 -11.38
CA ASN A 48 -1.52 9.73 -12.84
C ASN A 48 -2.95 9.64 -13.39
N PHE A 49 -3.89 9.02 -12.66
CA PHE A 49 -5.30 8.99 -13.06
C PHE A 49 -5.89 10.40 -13.22
N TYR A 50 -5.46 11.35 -12.39
CA TYR A 50 -5.94 12.74 -12.46
C TYR A 50 -5.11 13.61 -13.40
N GLU A 51 -3.80 13.41 -13.41
CA GLU A 51 -2.86 14.34 -14.06
C GLU A 51 -2.35 13.84 -15.43
N GLY A 52 -2.52 12.54 -15.74
CA GLY A 52 -2.12 11.95 -17.02
C GLY A 52 -0.64 12.06 -17.36
N CYS A 53 0.24 12.13 -16.36
CA CYS A 53 1.67 12.41 -16.54
C CYS A 53 2.50 11.23 -17.08
N LEU A 54 2.07 9.99 -16.85
CA LEU A 54 2.84 8.78 -17.14
C LEU A 54 2.56 8.25 -18.54
N MET A 55 3.62 7.74 -19.18
CA MET A 55 3.50 7.00 -20.42
C MET A 55 3.01 5.57 -20.15
N VAL A 56 2.40 4.93 -21.15
CA VAL A 56 1.88 3.54 -21.04
C VAL A 56 2.92 2.56 -20.49
N GLY A 57 4.18 2.68 -20.92
CA GLY A 57 5.25 1.82 -20.43
C GLY A 57 5.56 2.00 -18.94
N ASP A 58 5.36 3.20 -18.39
CA ASP A 58 5.59 3.47 -16.97
C ASP A 58 4.38 3.07 -16.13
N VAL A 59 3.18 3.22 -16.67
CA VAL A 59 1.96 2.64 -16.08
C VAL A 59 2.10 1.13 -15.89
N ALA A 60 2.59 0.41 -16.91
CA ALA A 60 2.82 -1.04 -16.82
C ALA A 60 3.80 -1.41 -15.70
N LYS A 61 4.95 -0.74 -15.59
CA LYS A 61 5.94 -0.99 -14.53
C LYS A 61 5.36 -0.78 -13.12
N HIS A 62 4.58 0.29 -12.94
CA HIS A 62 3.93 0.54 -11.65
C HIS A 62 2.83 -0.47 -11.36
N LEU A 63 2.10 -0.96 -12.36
CA LEU A 63 1.11 -2.01 -12.18
C LEU A 63 1.75 -3.32 -11.70
N ASP A 64 2.82 -3.77 -12.35
CA ASP A 64 3.58 -4.96 -11.92
C ASP A 64 3.97 -4.84 -10.45
N ARG A 65 4.47 -3.66 -10.05
CA ARG A 65 4.89 -3.38 -8.68
C ARG A 65 3.74 -3.38 -7.67
N VAL A 66 2.56 -2.91 -8.08
CA VAL A 66 1.37 -2.89 -7.23
C VAL A 66 0.78 -4.28 -7.06
N GLU A 67 0.83 -5.13 -8.09
CA GLU A 67 0.38 -6.52 -8.02
C GLU A 67 1.19 -7.31 -6.98
N ASP A 68 2.53 -7.21 -7.02
CA ASP A 68 3.42 -7.81 -6.03
C ASP A 68 3.11 -7.33 -4.60
N PHE A 69 2.87 -6.02 -4.45
CA PHE A 69 2.53 -5.39 -3.16
C PHE A 69 1.20 -5.89 -2.58
N LEU A 70 0.16 -5.98 -3.41
CA LEU A 70 -1.19 -6.38 -2.99
C LEU A 70 -1.25 -7.88 -2.66
N LEU A 71 -0.76 -8.73 -3.57
CA LEU A 71 -0.90 -10.18 -3.47
C LEU A 71 -0.02 -10.79 -2.36
N LEU A 72 1.20 -10.29 -2.19
CA LEU A 72 2.17 -10.98 -1.31
C LEU A 72 2.18 -10.43 0.12
N LYS A 73 1.90 -9.13 0.31
CA LYS A 73 2.22 -8.46 1.59
C LYS A 73 0.97 -7.96 2.32
N ILE A 74 0.16 -7.11 1.68
CA ILE A 74 -0.98 -6.49 2.38
C ILE A 74 -2.09 -7.48 2.69
N GLU A 75 -2.40 -8.42 1.79
CA GLU A 75 -3.40 -9.46 2.07
C GLU A 75 -2.98 -10.41 3.20
N THR A 76 -1.70 -10.77 3.26
CA THR A 76 -1.15 -11.62 4.31
C THR A 76 -1.27 -10.94 5.67
N LEU A 77 -0.87 -9.67 5.75
CA LEU A 77 -0.94 -8.86 6.96
C LEU A 77 -2.38 -8.62 7.44
N ASN A 78 -3.33 -8.53 6.51
CA ASN A 78 -4.74 -8.37 6.83
C ASN A 78 -5.36 -9.67 7.40
N ARG A 79 -4.90 -10.85 6.93
CA ARG A 79 -5.39 -12.15 7.44
C ARG A 79 -4.87 -12.47 8.84
N THR A 80 -3.62 -12.14 9.17
CA THR A 80 -3.07 -12.38 10.52
C THR A 80 -3.72 -11.53 11.60
N SER A 81 -4.23 -10.34 11.27
CA SER A 81 -4.96 -9.50 12.22
C SER A 81 -6.39 -9.99 12.51
N SER A 82 -6.97 -10.86 11.67
CA SER A 82 -8.34 -11.38 11.85
C SER A 82 -8.46 -12.56 12.82
N PHE A 83 -7.34 -13.14 13.29
CA PHE A 83 -7.34 -14.31 14.19
C PHE A 83 -7.34 -13.96 15.69
N TYR A 84 -7.40 -12.68 16.04
CA TYR A 84 -7.42 -12.18 17.42
C TYR A 84 -8.77 -11.55 17.83
N GLU A 85 -9.88 -12.03 17.26
CA GLU A 85 -11.25 -11.75 17.72
C GLU A 85 -11.92 -13.00 18.30
#